data_AF-A0A2D2C2N3-F1
#
_entry.id   AF-A0A2D2C2N3-F1
#
_cell.length_a   1.000
_cell.length_b   1.000
_cell.length_c   1.000
_cell.angle_alpha   90.00
_cell.angle_beta   90.00
_cell.angle_gamma   90.00
#
_symmetry.space_group_name_H-M   'P 1'
#
loop_
_entity.id
_entity.type
_entity.pdbx_description
1 polymer ?
#
loop_
_entity_poly.entity_id
_entity_poly.type
_entity_poly.pdbx_seq_one_letter_code
_entity_poly.pdbx_strand_id
1 'polypeptide(L)'
;MSIMKKLAVLREQHYGLEKLPETIRVPAIGDRPNETVKPVGTATIDDLAFALIGLNERTSALYREIDAVRTLHDEGRKAGALGTDIAVDTLIAAKGGK
;
A
#
# COMPACT_ATOMS: atom_id res chain seq x y z
N MET A 1 -33.68 5.27 5.99
CA MET A 1 -32.38 5.08 6.70
C MET A 1 -31.27 5.75 5.91
N SER A 2 -30.45 6.62 6.54
CA SER A 2 -29.32 7.32 5.88
C SER A 2 -28.24 6.32 5.42
N ILE A 3 -27.47 6.66 4.38
CA ILE A 3 -26.34 5.87 3.87
C ILE A 3 -25.34 5.52 4.98
N MET A 4 -25.04 6.47 5.87
CA MET A 4 -24.14 6.24 7.01
C MET A 4 -24.68 5.17 7.97
N LYS A 5 -26.00 5.17 8.22
CA LYS A 5 -26.65 4.13 9.03
C LYS A 5 -26.63 2.76 8.33
N LYS A 6 -26.80 2.72 7.00
CA LYS A 6 -26.68 1.48 6.21
C LYS A 6 -25.27 0.91 6.30
N LEU A 7 -24.24 1.75 6.16
CA LEU A 7 -22.84 1.36 6.30
C LEU A 7 -22.52 0.84 7.70
N ALA A 8 -22.98 1.52 8.75
CA ALA A 8 -22.77 1.07 10.13
C ALA A 8 -23.38 -0.32 10.38
N VAL A 9 -24.65 -0.51 9.99
CA VAL A 9 -25.33 -1.82 10.09
C VAL A 9 -24.59 -2.89 9.29
N LEU A 10 -24.11 -2.57 8.08
CA LEU A 10 -23.36 -3.51 7.25
C LEU A 10 -22.05 -3.96 7.92
N ARG A 11 -21.30 -3.04 8.54
CA ARG A 11 -20.07 -3.35 9.27
C ARG A 11 -20.31 -4.22 10.50
N GLU A 12 -21.44 -4.03 11.18
CA GLU A 12 -21.82 -4.83 12.36
C GLU A 12 -22.29 -6.23 11.98
N GLN A 13 -22.98 -6.38 10.84
CA GLN A 13 -23.64 -7.64 10.44
C GLN A 13 -22.76 -8.58 9.61
N HIS A 14 -21.68 -8.09 8.98
CA HIS A 14 -20.86 -8.89 8.07
C HIS A 14 -19.39 -8.93 8.52
N TYR A 15 -18.94 -10.15 8.81
CA TYR A 15 -17.54 -10.44 9.11
C TYR A 15 -16.62 -10.01 7.97
N GLY A 16 -15.57 -9.25 8.30
CA GLY A 16 -14.56 -8.79 7.34
C GLY A 16 -14.81 -7.41 6.74
N LEU A 17 -15.92 -6.74 7.09
CA LEU A 17 -16.20 -5.37 6.66
C LEU A 17 -15.89 -4.32 7.73
N GLU A 18 -15.35 -4.70 8.88
CA GLU A 18 -15.05 -3.79 10.00
C GLU A 18 -14.07 -2.69 9.57
N LYS A 19 -13.15 -3.00 8.67
CA LYS A 19 -12.15 -2.09 8.11
C LYS A 19 -12.57 -1.41 6.81
N LEU A 20 -13.79 -1.64 6.33
CA LEU A 20 -14.29 -1.01 5.10
C LEU A 20 -14.25 0.52 5.29
N PRO A 21 -13.55 1.29 4.44
CA PRO A 21 -13.44 2.74 4.62
C PRO A 21 -14.77 3.43 4.31
N GLU A 22 -14.89 4.71 4.69
CA GLU A 22 -16.06 5.52 4.32
C GLU A 22 -16.02 5.97 2.85
N THR A 23 -14.82 6.11 2.30
CA THR A 23 -14.57 6.50 0.91
C THR A 23 -13.54 5.59 0.25
N ILE A 24 -13.68 5.37 -1.06
CA ILE A 24 -12.71 4.69 -1.89
C ILE A 24 -12.08 5.66 -2.89
N ARG A 25 -10.82 5.37 -3.26
CA ARG A 25 -10.10 6.05 -4.33
C ARG A 25 -10.17 5.17 -5.58
N VAL A 26 -10.69 5.73 -6.66
CA VAL A 26 -10.84 5.07 -7.96
C VAL A 26 -9.82 5.69 -8.91
N PRO A 27 -8.81 4.94 -9.37
CA PRO A 27 -7.73 5.48 -10.18
C PRO A 27 -8.22 5.96 -11.57
N ALA A 28 -7.43 6.83 -12.19
CA ALA A 28 -7.58 7.17 -13.61
C ALA A 28 -7.13 5.97 -14.46
N ILE A 29 -8.08 5.22 -15.02
CA ILE A 29 -7.79 4.02 -15.82
C ILE A 29 -8.81 3.89 -16.95
N GLY A 30 -8.32 3.50 -18.15
CA GLY A 30 -9.15 3.41 -19.36
C GLY A 30 -9.78 4.76 -19.72
N ASP A 31 -11.10 4.76 -19.91
CA ASP A 31 -11.87 5.96 -20.27
C ASP A 31 -12.10 6.93 -19.09
N ARG A 32 -11.55 6.65 -17.90
CA ARG A 32 -11.65 7.54 -16.73
C ARG A 32 -10.42 8.46 -16.68
N PRO A 33 -10.55 9.74 -17.06
CA PRO A 33 -9.40 10.62 -17.21
C PRO A 33 -8.78 11.05 -15.89
N ASN A 34 -9.57 11.06 -14.81
CA ASN A 34 -9.15 11.56 -13.50
C ASN A 34 -9.37 10.51 -12.42
N GLU A 35 -8.46 10.51 -11.45
CA GLU A 35 -8.66 9.80 -10.20
C GLU A 35 -9.78 10.49 -9.42
N THR A 36 -10.66 9.69 -8.82
CA THR A 36 -11.79 10.20 -8.04
C THR A 36 -11.85 9.56 -6.66
N VAL A 37 -12.33 10.33 -5.68
CA VAL A 37 -12.64 9.81 -4.33
C VAL A 37 -14.15 9.80 -4.18
N LYS A 38 -14.72 8.64 -3.84
CA LYS A 38 -16.17 8.44 -3.77
C LYS A 38 -16.58 7.82 -2.45
N PRO A 39 -17.71 8.21 -1.85
CA PRO A 39 -18.28 7.51 -0.70
C PRO A 39 -18.64 6.07 -1.07
N VAL A 40 -18.23 5.11 -0.23
CA VAL A 40 -18.49 3.67 -0.46
C VAL A 40 -19.98 3.38 -0.59
N GLY A 41 -20.80 4.07 0.20
CA GLY A 41 -22.26 3.90 0.15
C GLY A 41 -22.93 4.33 -1.16
N THR A 42 -22.18 4.96 -2.07
CA THR A 42 -22.62 5.39 -3.41
C THR A 42 -21.72 4.87 -4.54
N ALA A 43 -20.71 4.07 -4.21
CA ALA A 43 -19.81 3.49 -5.18
C ALA A 43 -20.49 2.34 -5.93
N THR A 44 -20.28 2.25 -7.24
CA THR A 44 -20.73 1.09 -8.01
C THR A 44 -19.79 -0.10 -7.80
N ILE A 45 -20.21 -1.29 -8.22
CA ILE A 45 -19.34 -2.48 -8.21
C ILE A 45 -18.09 -2.24 -9.07
N ASP A 46 -18.23 -1.59 -10.23
CA ASP A 46 -17.09 -1.23 -11.07
C ASP A 46 -16.14 -0.27 -10.33
N ASP A 47 -16.66 0.73 -9.63
CA ASP A 47 -15.81 1.64 -8.82
C ASP A 47 -15.02 0.87 -7.76
N LEU A 48 -15.63 -0.12 -7.11
CA LEU A 48 -14.94 -1.00 -6.17
C LEU A 48 -13.86 -1.84 -6.87
N ALA A 49 -14.16 -2.41 -8.04
CA ALA A 49 -13.20 -3.18 -8.83
C ALA A 49 -11.98 -2.34 -9.22
N PHE A 50 -12.19 -1.12 -9.69
CA PHE A 50 -11.11 -0.19 -10.02
C PHE A 50 -10.34 0.29 -8.78
N ALA A 51 -11.03 0.54 -7.66
CA ALA A 51 -10.37 0.89 -6.40
C ALA A 51 -9.46 -0.25 -5.91
N LEU A 52 -9.86 -1.51 -6.11
CA LEU A 52 -9.03 -2.68 -5.79
C LEU A 52 -7.75 -2.73 -6.62
N ILE A 53 -7.80 -2.37 -7.92
CA ILE A 53 -6.60 -2.28 -8.76
C ILE A 53 -5.60 -1.28 -8.16
N GLY A 54 -6.05 -0.05 -7.85
CA GLY A 54 -5.17 0.97 -7.27
C GLY A 54 -4.70 0.63 -5.84
N LEU A 55 -5.44 -0.16 -5.07
CA LEU A 55 -4.99 -0.69 -3.78
C LEU A 55 -3.91 -1.77 -3.95
N ASN A 56 -4.09 -2.67 -4.92
CA ASN A 56 -3.11 -3.72 -5.21
C ASN A 56 -1.79 -3.12 -5.71
N GLU A 57 -1.84 -2.14 -6.61
CA GLU A 57 -0.65 -1.44 -7.10
C GLU A 57 0.15 -0.78 -5.97
N ARG A 58 -0.55 -0.08 -5.05
CA ARG A 58 0.07 0.52 -3.86
C ARG A 58 0.68 -0.54 -2.95
N THR A 59 -0.01 -1.66 -2.77
CA THR A 59 0.49 -2.78 -1.97
C THR A 59 1.75 -3.38 -2.59
N SER A 60 1.76 -3.60 -3.90
CA SER A 60 2.95 -4.08 -4.62
C SER A 60 4.11 -3.09 -4.56
N ALA A 61 3.84 -1.79 -4.66
CA ALA A 61 4.86 -0.76 -4.51
C ALA A 61 5.48 -0.79 -3.10
N LEU A 62 4.65 -0.88 -2.06
CA LEU A 62 5.10 -0.98 -0.68
C LEU A 62 5.95 -2.24 -0.45
N TYR A 63 5.56 -3.39 -1.00
CA TYR A 63 6.36 -4.61 -0.91
C TYR A 63 7.74 -4.47 -1.57
N ARG A 64 7.82 -3.81 -2.73
CA ARG A 64 9.11 -3.56 -3.40
C ARG A 64 10.00 -2.66 -2.54
N GLU A 65 9.43 -1.63 -1.92
CA GLU A 65 10.15 -0.75 -1.02
C GLU A 65 10.66 -1.49 0.22
N ILE A 66 9.81 -2.29 0.87
CA ILE A 66 10.18 -3.14 2.01
C ILE A 66 11.34 -4.07 1.62
N ASP A 67 11.24 -4.73 0.46
CA ASP A 67 12.27 -5.68 0.03
C ASP A 67 13.60 -5.00 -0.31
N ALA A 68 13.57 -3.80 -0.90
CA ALA A 68 14.77 -3.00 -1.15
C ALA A 68 15.46 -2.60 0.16
N VAL A 69 14.70 -2.13 1.16
CA VAL A 69 15.22 -1.77 2.49
C VAL A 69 15.80 -3.00 3.20
N ARG A 70 15.08 -4.14 3.17
CA ARG A 70 15.55 -5.41 3.74
C ARG A 70 16.85 -5.87 3.09
N THR A 71 16.91 -5.81 1.76
CA THR A 71 18.11 -6.18 1.01
C THR A 71 19.30 -5.30 1.39
N LEU A 72 19.12 -3.97 1.47
CA LEU A 72 20.18 -3.06 1.91
C LEU A 72 20.68 -3.38 3.33
N HIS A 73 19.75 -3.64 4.25
CA HIS A 73 20.10 -4.06 5.61
C HIS A 73 20.93 -5.36 5.60
N ASP A 74 20.45 -6.40 4.93
CA ASP A 74 21.08 -7.71 4.94
C ASP A 74 22.46 -7.69 4.28
N GLU A 75 22.61 -6.98 3.18
CA GLU A 75 23.91 -6.77 2.54
C GLU A 75 24.87 -5.98 3.45
N GLY A 76 24.38 -4.93 4.12
CA GLY A 76 25.18 -4.20 5.12
C GLY A 76 25.69 -5.13 6.22
N ARG A 77 24.84 -6.00 6.77
CA ARG A 77 25.22 -6.99 7.78
C ARG A 77 26.26 -7.98 7.26
N LYS A 78 26.09 -8.48 6.04
CA LYS A 78 27.07 -9.38 5.39
C LYS A 78 28.43 -8.69 5.20
N ALA A 79 28.44 -7.39 4.96
CA ALA A 79 29.65 -6.57 4.88
C ALA A 79 30.24 -6.19 6.25
N GLY A 80 29.64 -6.65 7.36
CA GLY A 80 30.13 -6.43 8.72
C GLY A 80 29.56 -5.20 9.43
N ALA A 81 28.53 -4.55 8.88
CA ALA A 81 27.90 -3.39 9.52
C ALA A 81 27.26 -3.76 10.87
N LEU A 82 27.51 -2.90 11.86
CA LEU A 82 26.91 -2.93 13.19
C LEU A 82 25.67 -2.02 13.26
N GLY A 83 24.93 -2.08 14.37
CA GLY A 83 23.60 -1.45 14.47
C GLY A 83 23.57 0.07 14.31
N THR A 84 24.69 0.75 14.54
CA THR A 84 24.82 2.20 14.40
C THR A 84 25.48 2.62 13.09
N ASP A 85 25.90 1.67 12.26
CA ASP A 85 26.66 1.94 11.05
C ASP A 85 25.74 2.33 9.88
N ILE A 86 26.29 3.08 8.93
CA ILE A 86 25.59 3.44 7.70
C ILE A 86 25.86 2.34 6.67
N ALA A 87 24.84 1.50 6.42
CA ALA A 87 24.96 0.34 5.53
C ALA A 87 25.48 0.68 4.13
N VAL A 88 25.10 1.84 3.59
CA VAL A 88 25.58 2.31 2.28
C VAL A 88 27.09 2.53 2.29
N ASP A 89 27.62 3.20 3.32
CA ASP A 89 29.05 3.48 3.45
C ASP A 89 29.85 2.18 3.64
N THR A 90 29.36 1.27 4.49
CA THR A 90 29.98 -0.05 4.70
C THR A 90 30.06 -0.85 3.39
N LEU A 91 28.99 -0.84 2.58
CA LEU A 91 28.94 -1.56 1.32
C LEU A 91 29.86 -0.96 0.25
N ILE A 92 29.97 0.37 0.20
CA ILE A 92 30.91 1.05 -0.70
C ILE A 92 32.35 0.73 -0.29
N ALA A 93 32.67 0.78 1.00
CA ALA A 93 34.00 0.45 1.53
C ALA A 93 34.38 -1.02 1.25
N ALA A 94 33.45 -1.96 1.44
CA ALA A 94 33.66 -3.38 1.17
C ALA A 94 33.95 -3.68 -0.31
N LYS A 95 33.40 -2.89 -1.24
CA LYS A 95 33.67 -3.01 -2.69
C LYS A 95 34.92 -2.28 -3.16
N GLY A 96 35.37 -1.26 -2.42
CA GLY A 96 36.56 -0.46 -2.72
C GLY A 96 37.87 -1.08 -2.24
N GLY A 97 37.83 -2.14 -1.43
CA GLY A 97 39.01 -2.90 -1.01
C GLY A 97 39.54 -3.83 -2.11
N LYS A 98 40.32 -3.28 -3.04
CA LYS A 98 41.36 -3.99 -3.78
C LYS A 98 42.72 -3.48 -3.36
#